data_AF-A0A6J7VM43-F1
#
_entry.id   AF-A0A6J7VM43-F1
#
_cell.length_a   1.000
_cell.length_b   1.000
_cell.length_c   1.000
_cell.angle_alpha   90.00
_cell.angle_beta   90.00
_cell.angle_gamma   90.00
#
_symmetry.space_group_name_H-M   'P 1'
#
loop_
_entity.id
_entity.type
_entity.pdbx_description
1 polymer ?
#
loop_
_entity_poly.entity_id
_entity_poly.type
_entity_poly.pdbx_seq_one_letter_code
_entity_poly.pdbx_strand_id
1 'polypeptide(L)' 'MVGGIDSGNEGSIKLHEELGFRESARMEEVALKGGELLTLVLMQKILK' A
#
# COMPACT_ATOMS: atom_id res chain seq x y z
N MET A 1 9.24 -8.18 5.46
CA MET A 1 7.78 -8.32 5.23
C MET A 1 7.33 -7.25 4.25
N VAL A 2 6.40 -7.58 3.36
CA VAL A 2 5.83 -6.67 2.36
C VAL A 2 4.30 -6.67 2.50
N GLY A 3 3.68 -5.50 2.39
CA GLY A 3 2.24 -5.30 2.32
C GLY A 3 1.88 -4.57 1.02
N GLY A 4 0.78 -4.99 0.39
CA GLY A 4 0.20 -4.31 -0.77
C GLY A 4 -1.14 -3.69 -0.37
N ILE A 5 -1.30 -2.40 -0.58
CA ILE A 5 -2.45 -1.62 -0.11
C ILE A 5 -2.96 -0.74 -1.25
N ASP A 6 -4.28 -0.64 -1.40
CA ASP A 6 -4.87 0.37 -2.28
C ASP A 6 -4.55 1.78 -1.76
N SER A 7 -4.16 2.71 -2.63
CA SER A 7 -3.76 4.06 -2.22
C SER A 7 -4.86 4.86 -1.53
N GLY A 8 -6.13 4.56 -1.81
CA GLY A 8 -7.29 5.19 -1.16
C GLY A 8 -7.55 4.67 0.24
N ASN A 9 -6.89 3.59 0.67
CA ASN A 9 -7.01 3.07 2.03
C ASN A 9 -5.98 3.70 2.98
N GLU A 10 -6.13 5.01 3.20
CA GLU A 10 -5.25 5.81 4.06
C GLU A 10 -5.16 5.27 5.50
N GLY A 11 -6.26 4.72 6.02
CA GLY A 11 -6.29 4.10 7.35
C GLY A 11 -5.36 2.89 7.47
N SER A 12 -5.36 2.01 6.45
CA SER A 12 -4.43 0.88 6.41
C SER A 12 -2.98 1.35 6.25
N ILE A 13 -2.71 2.36 5.41
CA ILE A 13 -1.37 2.91 5.23
C ILE A 13 -0.83 3.43 6.56
N LYS A 14 -1.59 4.29 7.25
CA LYS A 14 -1.18 4.85 8.54
C LYS A 14 -0.92 3.77 9.59
N LEU A 15 -1.78 2.76 9.67
CA LEU A 15 -1.56 1.61 10.57
C LEU A 15 -0.22 0.92 10.27
N HIS A 16 0.09 0.70 9.00
CA HIS A 16 1.37 0.09 8.61
C HIS A 16 2.56 0.98 8.96
N GLU A 17 2.47 2.30 8.75
CA GLU A 17 3.49 3.26 9.18
C GLU A 17 3.74 3.19 10.70
N GLU A 18 2.68 3.17 11.51
CA GLU A 18 2.77 3.05 12.98
C GLU A 18 3.41 1.72 13.41
N LEU A 19 3.17 0.65 12.65
CA LEU A 19 3.83 -0.65 12.85
C LEU A 19 5.28 -0.69 12.32
N GLY A 20 5.80 0.41 11.78
CA GLY A 20 7.18 0.56 11.32
C GLY A 20 7.42 0.06 9.89
N PHE A 21 6.37 -0.08 9.08
CA PHE A 21 6.52 -0.23 7.64
C PHE A 21 6.82 1.13 6.99
N ARG A 22 7.37 1.11 5.78
CA ARG A 22 7.60 2.29 4.95
C ARG A 22 7.16 2.00 3.52
N GLU A 23 6.61 2.99 2.83
CA GLU A 23 6.33 2.90 1.40
C GLU A 23 7.62 2.59 0.63
N SER A 24 7.57 1.57 -0.23
CA SER A 24 8.68 1.13 -1.08
C SER A 24 8.39 1.28 -2.57
N ALA A 25 7.11 1.34 -2.96
CA ALA A 25 6.70 1.66 -4.32
C ALA A 25 5.25 2.15 -4.36
N ARG A 26 4.94 2.92 -5.41
CA ARG A 26 3.60 3.38 -5.78
C ARG A 26 3.40 3.16 -7.27
N MET A 27 2.33 2.45 -7.62
CA MET A 27 2.07 2.01 -8.99
C MET A 27 0.63 2.33 -9.35
N GLU A 28 0.46 3.29 -10.26
CA GLU A 28 -0.85 3.73 -10.72
C GLU A 28 -1.47 2.72 -11.69
N GLU A 29 -2.81 2.69 -11.72
CA GLU A 29 -3.60 1.96 -12.73
C GLU A 29 -3.33 0.45 -12.85
N VAL A 30 -2.84 -0.18 -11.78
CA VAL A 30 -2.45 -1.60 -11.82
C VAL A 30 -3.64 -2.57 -11.71
N ALA A 31 -4.81 -2.07 -11.33
CA ALA A 31 -6.02 -2.88 -11.22
C ALA A 31 -7.27 -2.04 -11.54
N LEU A 32 -8.35 -2.71 -11.96
CA LEU A 32 -9.67 -2.14 -12.16
C LEU A 32 -10.64 -2.81 -11.17
N LYS A 33 -11.33 -2.02 -10.36
CA LYS A 33 -12.34 -2.54 -9.41
C LYS A 33 -13.55 -1.63 -9.40
N GLY A 34 -14.73 -2.18 -9.67
CA GLY A 34 -15.97 -1.41 -9.67
C GLY A 34 -16.01 -0.28 -10.72
N GLY A 35 -15.20 -0.38 -11.78
CA GLY A 35 -15.08 0.66 -12.81
C GLY A 35 -13.97 1.69 -12.56
N GLU A 36 -13.34 1.67 -11.38
CA GLU A 36 -12.27 2.61 -11.00
C GLU A 36 -10.90 1.96 -11.13
N LEU A 37 -9.94 2.71 -11.68
CA LEU A 37 -8.54 2.32 -11.71
C LEU A 37 -7.91 2.55 -10.33
N LEU A 38 -7.19 1.55 -9.85
CA LEU A 38 -6.60 1.54 -8.51
C LEU A 38 -5.09 1.72 -8.57
N THR A 39 -4.56 2.41 -7.58
CA THR A 39 -3.13 2.56 -7.37
C THR A 39 -2.68 1.63 -6.25
N LEU A 40 -1.72 0.77 -6.53
CA LEU A 40 -1.09 -0.09 -5.53
C LEU A 40 0.05 0.66 -4.84
N VAL A 41 0.01 0.66 -3.52
CA VAL A 41 1.11 1.07 -2.64
C VAL A 41 1.73 -0.20 -2.06
N LEU A 42 3.01 -0.41 -2.32
CA LEU A 42 3.81 -1.42 -1.63
C LEU A 42 4.46 -0.79 -0.42
N MET A 43 4.33 -1.44 0.73
CA MET A 43 5.00 -1.07 1.98
C MET A 43 5.86 -2.21 2.46
N GLN A 44 7.01 -1.89 3.08
CA GLN A 44 7.94 -2.89 3.57
C GLN A 44 8.39 -2.63 5.02
N LYS A 45 8.61 -3.71 5.76
CA LYS A 45 9.26 -3.72 7.07
C LYS A 45 10.34 -4.80 7.09
N ILE A 46 11.57 -4.42 7.37
CA ILE A 46 12.66 -5.39 7.58
C ILE A 46 12.37 -6.13 8.88
N LEU A 47 12.29 -7.46 8.80
CA LEU A 47 12.16 -8.31 9.98
C LEU A 47 13.57 -8.63 10.50
N LYS A 48 13.73 -8.61 11.82
CA LYS A 48 14.94 -9.07 12.49
C LYS A 48 14.74 -10.48 13.01
#